data_AF-A0A9E5KG11-F1
#
_entry.id   AF-A0A9E5KG11-F1
#
_cell.length_a   1.000
_cell.length_b   1.000
_cell.length_c   1.000
_cell.angle_alpha   90.00
_cell.angle_beta   90.00
_cell.angle_gamma   90.00
#
_symmetry.space_group_name_H-M   'P 1'
#
loop_
_entity.id
_entity.type
_entity.pdbx_description
1 polymer ?
#
loop_
_entity_poly.entity_id
_entity_poly.type
_entity_poly.pdbx_seq_one_letter_code
_entity_poly.pdbx_strand_id
1 'polypeptide(L)'
;MRYLLFVFTLSVYGFGLTQTYYLTGRPFTFERNNAIKEVGSAWGITVIYAGSDVVEQLGLDSINNENQQLDSLIALRRGKEWLGSFYKQVDSTEAIFGRIRKHIYTENIQAMGPPKKDAPFEEQKIILHQQKRRTYQASIVAISNNQTATCIATYLIKWNRSKKMKLQSQCAVPYQFPENGIIIK
;
A
#
# COMPACT_ATOMS: atom_id res chain seq x y z
N MET A 1 36.31 -7.71 31.77
CA MET A 1 35.39 -7.98 30.63
C MET A 1 33.95 -8.17 31.13
N ARG A 2 33.28 -7.13 31.64
CA ARG A 2 31.86 -7.21 32.09
C ARG A 2 30.99 -6.01 31.70
N TYR A 3 31.56 -4.98 31.07
CA TYR A 3 30.85 -3.75 30.71
C TYR A 3 30.57 -3.60 29.20
N LEU A 4 31.05 -4.52 28.35
CA LEU A 4 30.86 -4.44 26.90
C LEU A 4 29.58 -5.12 26.38
N LEU A 5 28.88 -5.89 27.22
CA LEU A 5 27.63 -6.55 26.84
C LEU A 5 26.40 -5.66 26.99
N PHE A 6 26.46 -4.60 27.81
CA PHE A 6 25.31 -3.71 28.05
C PHE A 6 25.06 -2.71 26.91
N VAL A 7 26.09 -2.40 26.12
CA VAL A 7 25.98 -1.47 24.97
C VAL A 7 25.45 -2.19 23.72
N PHE A 8 25.66 -3.50 23.61
CA PHE A 8 25.20 -4.28 22.45
C PHE A 8 23.73 -4.72 22.54
N THR A 9 23.13 -4.67 23.73
CA THR A 9 21.70 -5.00 23.93
C THR A 9 20.77 -3.79 23.79
N LEU A 10 21.29 -2.55 23.80
CA LEU A 10 20.47 -1.35 23.57
C LEU A 10 20.30 -1.01 22.08
N SER A 11 21.11 -1.58 21.19
CA SER A 11 21.06 -1.35 19.74
C SER A 11 20.11 -2.28 18.98
N VAL A 12 19.42 -3.20 19.68
CA VAL A 12 18.47 -4.16 19.07
C VAL A 12 17.01 -3.87 19.47
N TYR A 13 16.77 -2.89 20.35
CA TYR A 13 15.41 -2.39 20.67
C TYR A 13 14.93 -1.25 19.78
N GLY A 14 15.51 -1.10 18.59
CA GLY A 14 14.87 -0.36 17.50
C GLY A 14 13.75 -1.19 16.88
N PHE A 15 12.84 -1.74 17.69
CA PHE A 15 11.58 -2.29 17.19
C PHE A 15 10.90 -1.14 16.43
N GLY A 16 10.81 -1.30 15.11
CA GLY A 16 10.22 -0.33 14.21
C GLY A 16 8.76 -0.13 14.57
N LEU A 17 8.50 0.85 15.43
CA LEU A 17 7.20 1.52 15.50
C LEU A 17 7.00 2.17 14.14
N THR A 18 6.37 1.44 13.23
CA THR A 18 5.79 2.00 12.01
C THR A 18 4.82 3.09 12.46
N GLN A 19 5.19 4.34 12.23
CA GLN A 19 4.40 5.48 12.67
C GLN A 19 3.21 5.65 11.73
N THR A 20 2.02 5.90 12.28
CA THR A 20 0.79 5.98 11.53
C THR A 20 0.45 7.44 11.22
N TYR A 21 0.30 7.77 9.95
CA TYR A 21 -0.22 9.05 9.49
C TYR A 21 -1.67 8.89 9.06
N TYR A 22 -2.57 9.66 9.66
CA TYR A 22 -4.00 9.60 9.35
C TYR A 22 -4.37 10.64 8.30
N LEU A 23 -4.94 10.18 7.20
CA LEU A 23 -5.58 11.03 6.19
C LEU A 23 -7.00 11.33 6.64
N THR A 24 -7.26 12.60 6.96
CA THR A 24 -8.60 13.10 7.24
C THR A 24 -9.27 13.58 5.95
N GLY A 25 -10.53 13.21 5.73
CA GLY A 25 -11.31 13.65 4.57
C GLY A 25 -11.82 12.49 3.72
N ARG A 26 -12.25 12.81 2.49
CA ARG A 26 -12.77 11.79 1.56
C ARG A 26 -11.65 10.85 1.11
N PRO A 27 -11.87 9.53 1.11
CA PRO A 27 -10.94 8.58 0.52
C PRO A 27 -10.63 8.92 -0.95
N PHE A 28 -9.35 8.86 -1.32
CA PHE A 28 -8.96 8.86 -2.73
C PHE A 28 -9.41 7.55 -3.42
N THR A 29 -9.29 7.54 -4.75
CA THR A 29 -9.51 6.35 -5.56
C THR A 29 -8.59 5.21 -5.13
N PHE A 30 -9.01 3.97 -5.41
CA PHE A 30 -8.21 2.78 -5.11
C PHE A 30 -6.79 2.85 -5.69
N GLU A 31 -6.65 3.33 -6.93
CA GLU A 31 -5.37 3.43 -7.63
C GLU A 31 -4.41 4.37 -6.90
N ARG A 32 -4.93 5.50 -6.42
CA ARG A 32 -4.15 6.50 -5.67
C ARG A 32 -3.84 6.01 -4.26
N ASN A 33 -4.79 5.35 -3.58
CA ASN A 33 -4.53 4.73 -2.28
C ASN A 33 -3.46 3.66 -2.35
N ASN A 34 -3.42 2.86 -3.43
CA ASN A 34 -2.35 1.89 -3.63
C ASN A 34 -0.98 2.58 -3.78
N ALA A 35 -0.90 3.70 -4.50
CA ALA A 35 0.33 4.48 -4.58
C ALA A 35 0.72 5.13 -3.23
N ILE A 36 -0.26 5.62 -2.46
CA ILE A 36 -0.03 6.19 -1.11
C ILE A 36 0.54 5.14 -0.16
N LYS A 37 -0.06 3.95 -0.09
CA LYS A 37 0.44 2.87 0.78
C LYS A 37 1.82 2.39 0.36
N GLU A 38 2.10 2.35 -0.94
CA GLU A 38 3.43 2.03 -1.46
C GLU A 38 4.48 3.06 -1.02
N VAL A 39 4.21 4.35 -1.22
CA VAL A 39 5.14 5.41 -0.84
C VAL A 39 5.28 5.50 0.68
N GLY A 40 4.18 5.39 1.43
CA GLY A 40 4.18 5.30 2.89
C GLY A 40 5.08 4.18 3.39
N SER A 41 4.88 2.96 2.89
CA SER A 41 5.71 1.81 3.24
C SER A 41 7.19 2.06 2.92
N ALA A 42 7.51 2.64 1.76
CA ALA A 42 8.88 2.98 1.39
C ALA A 42 9.51 4.06 2.28
N TRP A 43 8.68 4.88 2.94
CA TRP A 43 9.09 5.92 3.88
C TRP A 43 9.11 5.45 5.33
N GLY A 44 8.64 4.22 5.60
CA GLY A 44 8.49 3.68 6.96
C GLY A 44 7.29 4.28 7.71
N ILE A 45 6.27 4.74 6.98
CA ILE A 45 5.06 5.36 7.51
C ILE A 45 3.86 4.50 7.10
N THR A 46 3.02 4.12 8.05
CA THR A 46 1.72 3.52 7.77
C THR A 46 0.72 4.64 7.50
N VAL A 47 0.06 4.64 6.35
CA VAL A 47 -0.93 5.67 6.02
C VAL A 47 -2.33 5.05 6.06
N ILE A 48 -3.21 5.61 6.90
CA ILE A 48 -4.57 5.12 7.14
C ILE A 48 -5.55 6.28 6.94
N TYR A 49 -6.73 6.02 6.40
CA TYR A 49 -7.80 7.01 6.41
C TYR A 49 -8.50 7.04 7.76
N ALA A 50 -8.63 8.23 8.32
CA ALA A 50 -9.52 8.47 9.45
C ALA A 50 -10.96 8.62 8.96
N GLY A 51 -11.61 7.49 8.67
CA GLY A 51 -13.06 7.42 8.42
C GLY A 51 -13.88 7.69 9.68
N SER A 52 -15.21 7.68 9.57
CA SER A 52 -16.10 7.90 10.72
C SER A 52 -15.87 6.88 11.84
N ASP A 53 -15.62 5.63 11.47
CA ASP A 53 -15.26 4.53 12.36
C ASP A 53 -13.97 4.81 13.15
N VAL A 54 -12.91 5.25 12.47
CA VAL A 54 -11.62 5.57 13.10
C VAL A 54 -11.74 6.81 13.99
N VAL A 55 -12.50 7.82 13.56
CA VAL A 55 -12.75 9.04 14.34
C VAL A 55 -13.59 8.74 15.58
N GLU A 56 -14.61 7.89 15.48
CA GLU A 56 -15.42 7.42 16.62
C GLU A 56 -14.58 6.63 17.62
N GLN A 57 -13.64 5.81 17.14
CA GLN A 57 -12.79 4.97 18.00
C GLN A 57 -11.68 5.76 18.70
N LEU A 58 -10.98 6.64 17.98
CA LEU A 58 -9.77 7.30 18.49
C LEU A 58 -10.03 8.74 18.97
N GLY A 59 -11.07 9.39 18.46
CA GLY A 59 -11.33 10.81 18.69
C GLY A 59 -10.48 11.71 17.79
N LEU A 60 -11.11 12.77 17.25
CA LEU A 60 -10.48 13.69 16.31
C LEU A 60 -9.25 14.41 16.92
N ASP A 61 -9.31 14.78 18.20
CA ASP A 61 -8.20 15.46 18.88
C ASP A 61 -6.99 14.55 19.03
N SER A 62 -7.21 13.25 19.30
CA SER A 62 -6.14 12.27 19.42
C SER A 62 -5.46 12.05 18.06
N ILE A 63 -6.25 11.92 16.99
CA ILE A 63 -5.74 11.83 15.60
C ILE A 63 -4.91 13.07 15.23
N ASN A 64 -5.41 14.27 15.55
CA ASN A 64 -4.69 15.51 15.28
C ASN A 64 -3.36 15.57 16.04
N ASN A 65 -3.34 15.16 17.31
CA ASN A 65 -2.12 15.11 18.11
C ASN A 65 -1.11 14.10 17.56
N GLU A 66 -1.55 12.89 17.18
CA GLU A 66 -0.69 11.87 16.56
C GLU A 66 -0.09 12.38 15.24
N ASN A 67 -0.90 13.01 14.38
CA ASN A 67 -0.44 13.60 13.13
C ASN A 67 0.56 14.75 13.36
N GLN A 68 0.36 15.61 14.35
CA GLN A 68 1.28 16.71 14.68
C GLN A 68 2.64 16.19 15.18
N GLN A 69 2.64 15.16 16.01
CA GLN A 69 3.86 14.51 16.48
C GLN A 69 4.61 13.88 15.31
N LEU A 70 3.89 13.16 14.43
CA LEU A 70 4.47 12.53 13.26
C LEU A 70 5.00 13.56 12.26
N ASP A 71 4.27 14.63 12.01
CA ASP A 71 4.69 15.73 11.13
C ASP A 71 6.03 16.31 11.61
N SER A 72 6.15 16.59 12.91
CA SER A 72 7.39 17.08 13.52
C SER A 72 8.54 16.09 13.34
N LEU A 73 8.30 14.80 13.54
CA LEU A 73 9.33 13.75 13.40
C LEU A 73 9.77 13.55 11.95
N ILE A 74 8.84 13.57 10.99
CA ILE A 74 9.18 13.45 9.57
C ILE A 74 9.88 14.73 9.10
N ALA A 75 9.41 15.91 9.51
CA ALA A 75 10.01 17.19 9.13
C ALA A 75 11.48 17.28 9.57
N LEU A 76 11.83 16.73 10.74
CA LEU A 76 13.22 16.63 11.20
C LEU A 76 14.10 15.76 10.28
N ARG A 77 13.53 14.71 9.67
CA ARG A 77 14.28 13.75 8.82
C ARG A 77 14.26 14.08 7.33
N ARG A 78 13.18 14.73 6.85
CA ARG A 78 12.86 14.90 5.42
C ARG A 78 12.66 16.38 5.03
N GLY A 79 12.69 17.30 5.99
CA GLY A 79 12.44 18.74 5.78
C GLY A 79 10.98 19.12 5.98
N LYS A 80 10.73 20.41 6.23
CA LYS A 80 9.38 20.95 6.52
C LYS A 80 8.37 20.73 5.39
N GLU A 81 8.83 20.62 4.15
CA GLU A 81 7.99 20.40 2.97
C GLU A 81 7.82 18.90 2.62
N TRP A 82 8.05 18.01 3.59
CA TRP A 82 8.02 16.56 3.35
C TRP A 82 6.70 16.09 2.76
N LEU A 83 5.56 16.68 3.15
CA LEU A 83 4.25 16.27 2.67
C LEU A 83 4.09 16.54 1.17
N GLY A 84 4.59 17.68 0.68
CA GLY A 84 4.62 17.99 -0.75
C GLY A 84 5.54 17.02 -1.51
N SER A 85 6.70 16.70 -0.94
CA SER A 85 7.63 15.71 -1.50
C SER A 85 7.03 14.29 -1.53
N PHE A 86 6.27 13.93 -0.50
CA PHE A 86 5.55 12.67 -0.40
C PHE A 86 4.53 12.54 -1.53
N TYR A 87 3.65 13.53 -1.71
CA TYR A 87 2.64 13.48 -2.77
C TYR A 87 3.23 13.55 -4.17
N LYS A 88 4.33 14.29 -4.38
CA LYS A 88 5.06 14.25 -5.65
C LYS A 88 5.56 12.85 -5.99
N GLN A 89 5.99 12.08 -4.97
CA GLN A 89 6.38 10.69 -5.17
C GLN A 89 5.16 9.79 -5.38
N VAL A 90 4.05 10.01 -4.68
CA VAL A 90 2.77 9.32 -4.92
C VAL A 90 2.34 9.48 -6.37
N ASP A 91 2.36 10.70 -6.93
CA ASP A 91 1.97 10.95 -8.32
C ASP A 91 2.87 10.18 -9.31
N SER A 92 4.18 10.15 -9.04
CA SER A 92 5.13 9.40 -9.88
C SER A 92 4.90 7.87 -9.80
N THR A 93 4.57 7.36 -8.61
CA THR A 93 4.27 5.94 -8.36
C THR A 93 2.95 5.56 -9.00
N GLU A 94 1.91 6.38 -8.85
CA GLU A 94 0.60 6.22 -9.46
C GLU A 94 0.71 6.14 -11.00
N ALA A 95 1.51 7.03 -11.61
CA ALA A 95 1.75 7.01 -13.05
C ALA A 95 2.49 5.74 -13.54
N ILE A 96 3.44 5.22 -12.75
CA ILE A 96 4.09 3.93 -13.07
C ILE A 96 3.08 2.78 -12.91
N PHE A 97 2.35 2.75 -11.82
CA PHE A 97 1.34 1.74 -11.52
C PHE A 97 0.24 1.70 -12.58
N GLY A 98 -0.26 2.85 -13.02
CA GLY A 98 -1.25 2.95 -14.10
C GLY A 98 -0.73 2.34 -15.42
N ARG A 99 0.54 2.56 -15.77
CA ARG A 99 1.15 1.92 -16.95
C ARG A 99 1.30 0.41 -16.79
N ILE A 100 1.64 -0.07 -15.60
CA ILE A 100 1.72 -1.50 -15.30
C ILE A 100 0.33 -2.15 -15.41
N ARG A 101 -0.69 -1.57 -14.78
CA ARG A 101 -2.09 -2.06 -14.86
C ARG A 101 -2.55 -2.13 -16.32
N LYS A 102 -2.34 -1.06 -17.09
CA LYS A 102 -2.67 -1.04 -18.53
C LYS A 102 -1.99 -2.17 -19.31
N HIS A 103 -0.71 -2.42 -19.04
CA HIS A 103 0.03 -3.52 -19.68
C HIS A 103 -0.50 -4.89 -19.27
N ILE A 104 -0.82 -5.12 -17.99
CA ILE A 104 -1.47 -6.36 -17.53
C ILE A 104 -2.81 -6.55 -18.26
N TYR A 105 -3.61 -5.49 -18.36
CA TYR A 105 -4.90 -5.54 -19.05
C TYR A 105 -4.78 -5.86 -20.55
N THR A 106 -3.74 -5.33 -21.20
CA THR A 106 -3.54 -5.54 -22.65
C THR A 106 -2.95 -6.91 -22.96
N GLU A 107 -1.99 -7.39 -22.18
CA GLU A 107 -1.28 -8.65 -22.46
C GLU A 107 -1.96 -9.88 -21.84
N ASN A 108 -2.89 -9.68 -20.90
CA ASN A 108 -3.44 -10.77 -20.12
C ASN A 108 -4.97 -10.68 -20.04
N ILE A 109 -5.64 -10.90 -21.18
CA ILE A 109 -7.11 -11.00 -21.28
C ILE A 109 -7.68 -12.04 -20.30
N GLN A 110 -6.88 -13.05 -19.89
CA GLN A 110 -7.28 -14.05 -18.90
C GLN A 110 -7.18 -13.59 -17.44
N ALA A 111 -6.30 -12.63 -17.13
CA ALA A 111 -6.15 -12.08 -15.78
C ALA A 111 -7.33 -11.21 -15.33
N MET A 112 -8.15 -10.76 -16.29
CA MET A 112 -9.42 -10.07 -16.08
C MET A 112 -10.49 -10.55 -17.07
N GLY A 113 -10.57 -11.86 -17.32
CA GLY A 113 -11.70 -12.40 -18.06
C GLY A 113 -13.00 -11.97 -17.36
N PRO A 114 -14.10 -11.72 -18.11
CA PRO A 114 -15.38 -11.38 -17.48
C PRO A 114 -15.69 -12.45 -16.42
N PRO A 115 -16.24 -12.06 -15.25
CA PRO A 115 -16.63 -13.04 -14.26
C PRO A 115 -17.46 -14.10 -14.97
N LYS A 116 -17.11 -15.38 -14.75
CA LYS A 116 -17.94 -16.48 -15.25
C LYS A 116 -19.37 -16.18 -14.78
N LYS A 117 -20.38 -16.48 -15.60
CA LYS A 117 -21.80 -16.17 -15.28
C LYS A 117 -22.26 -16.69 -13.90
N ASP A 118 -21.50 -17.61 -13.30
CA ASP A 118 -21.73 -18.20 -11.98
C ASP A 118 -20.61 -17.89 -10.95
N ALA A 119 -19.73 -16.92 -11.22
CA ALA A 119 -18.66 -16.53 -10.29
C ALA A 119 -19.20 -15.53 -9.25
N PRO A 120 -18.94 -15.74 -7.95
CA PRO A 120 -19.44 -14.89 -6.86
C PRO A 120 -18.72 -13.53 -6.74
N PHE A 121 -18.04 -13.08 -7.80
CA PHE A 121 -17.14 -11.92 -7.78
C PHE A 121 -17.61 -10.87 -8.79
N GLU A 122 -17.88 -9.65 -8.33
CA GLU A 122 -18.40 -8.53 -9.13
C GLU A 122 -17.30 -7.70 -9.78
N GLU A 123 -16.15 -7.57 -9.12
CA GLU A 123 -15.06 -6.71 -9.58
C GLU A 123 -13.69 -7.35 -9.33
N GLN A 124 -12.72 -7.07 -10.20
CA GLN A 124 -11.32 -7.41 -10.00
C GLN A 124 -10.47 -6.14 -9.91
N LYS A 125 -9.54 -6.12 -8.94
CA LYS A 125 -8.57 -5.03 -8.76
C LYS A 125 -7.15 -5.55 -8.80
N ILE A 126 -6.22 -4.70 -9.22
CA ILE A 126 -4.79 -4.99 -9.21
C ILE A 126 -4.08 -4.12 -8.17
N ILE A 127 -3.56 -4.79 -7.14
CA ILE A 127 -2.73 -4.20 -6.10
C ILE A 127 -1.27 -4.37 -6.50
N LEU A 128 -0.54 -3.26 -6.57
CA LEU A 128 0.86 -3.21 -6.97
C LEU A 128 1.75 -2.89 -5.78
N HIS A 129 2.91 -3.55 -5.74
CA HIS A 129 3.95 -3.30 -4.75
C HIS A 129 5.34 -3.41 -5.40
N GLN A 130 6.26 -2.49 -5.10
CA GLN A 130 7.62 -2.56 -5.62
C GLN A 130 8.52 -3.39 -4.71
N GLN A 131 8.89 -4.59 -5.16
CA GLN A 131 9.82 -5.45 -4.40
C GLN A 131 11.26 -4.94 -4.47
N LYS A 132 11.70 -4.51 -5.67
CA LYS A 132 13.05 -4.01 -5.95
C LYS A 132 12.98 -3.00 -7.09
N ARG A 133 14.09 -2.31 -7.37
CA ARG A 133 14.19 -1.38 -8.50
C ARG A 133 13.65 -2.01 -9.78
N ARG A 134 12.61 -1.40 -10.37
CA ARG A 134 11.92 -1.84 -11.60
C ARG A 134 11.31 -3.25 -11.53
N THR A 135 11.12 -3.82 -10.34
CA THR A 135 10.50 -5.13 -10.16
C THR A 135 9.28 -4.97 -9.25
N TYR A 136 8.11 -5.33 -9.77
CA TYR A 136 6.83 -5.11 -9.14
C TYR A 136 6.10 -6.43 -8.94
N GLN A 137 5.48 -6.58 -7.79
CA GLN A 137 4.47 -7.59 -7.54
C GLN A 137 3.12 -7.00 -7.92
N ALA A 138 2.32 -7.74 -8.68
CA ALA A 138 0.95 -7.42 -9.02
C ALA A 138 0.04 -8.52 -8.49
N SER A 139 -0.75 -8.21 -7.47
CA SER A 139 -1.73 -9.13 -6.90
C SER A 139 -3.12 -8.78 -7.43
N ILE A 140 -3.74 -9.75 -8.09
CA ILE A 140 -5.09 -9.64 -8.61
C ILE A 140 -6.04 -10.14 -7.52
N VAL A 141 -6.93 -9.27 -7.09
CA VAL A 141 -7.94 -9.57 -6.09
C VAL A 141 -9.31 -9.52 -6.73
N ALA A 142 -10.12 -10.55 -6.50
CA ALA A 142 -11.55 -10.54 -6.81
C ALA A 142 -12.33 -10.11 -5.58
N ILE A 143 -13.28 -9.20 -5.79
CA ILE A 143 -14.13 -8.62 -4.76
C ILE A 143 -15.52 -9.23 -4.92
N SER A 144 -16.03 -9.85 -3.86
CA SER A 144 -17.41 -10.35 -3.80
C SER A 144 -18.37 -9.31 -3.24
N ASN A 145 -19.68 -9.55 -3.40
CA ASN A 145 -20.77 -8.62 -3.03
C ASN A 145 -20.76 -8.17 -1.56
N ASN A 146 -20.15 -8.96 -0.68
CA ASN A 146 -19.97 -8.66 0.73
C ASN A 146 -18.64 -7.92 1.04
N GLN A 147 -18.01 -7.29 0.03
CA GLN A 147 -16.75 -6.54 0.15
C GLN A 147 -15.53 -7.37 0.60
N THR A 148 -15.66 -8.70 0.62
CA THR A 148 -14.52 -9.57 0.89
C THR A 148 -13.71 -9.76 -0.38
N ALA A 149 -12.41 -9.53 -0.28
CA ALA A 149 -11.48 -9.67 -1.39
C ALA A 149 -10.68 -10.96 -1.26
N THR A 150 -10.64 -11.75 -2.33
CA THR A 150 -9.82 -12.97 -2.41
C THR A 150 -8.72 -12.78 -3.45
N CYS A 151 -7.48 -13.09 -3.09
CA CYS A 151 -6.36 -13.05 -4.01
C CYS A 151 -6.46 -14.22 -5.01
N ILE A 152 -6.57 -13.92 -6.30
CA ILE A 152 -6.70 -14.92 -7.38
C ILE A 152 -5.33 -15.33 -7.93
N ALA A 153 -4.48 -14.34 -8.17
CA ALA A 153 -3.17 -14.54 -8.76
C ALA A 153 -2.20 -13.46 -8.33
N THR A 154 -0.93 -13.80 -8.25
CA THR A 154 0.16 -12.83 -8.08
C THR A 154 1.15 -12.98 -9.22
N TYR A 155 1.54 -11.87 -9.82
CA TYR A 155 2.54 -11.81 -10.88
C TYR A 155 3.75 -11.02 -10.43
N LEU A 156 4.93 -11.47 -10.83
CA LEU A 156 6.17 -10.71 -10.74
C LEU A 156 6.47 -10.08 -12.09
N ILE A 157 6.58 -8.76 -12.11
CA ILE A 157 6.72 -7.94 -13.31
C ILE A 157 8.06 -7.21 -13.27
N LYS A 158 8.92 -7.49 -14.26
CA LYS A 158 10.16 -6.74 -14.48
C LYS A 158 9.90 -5.61 -15.47
N TRP A 159 9.73 -4.40 -14.96
CA TRP A 159 9.40 -3.19 -15.73
C TRP A 159 10.64 -2.57 -16.40
N ASN A 160 11.15 -3.29 -17.40
CA ASN A 160 12.22 -2.85 -18.29
C ASN A 160 11.74 -2.86 -19.75
N ARG A 161 12.64 -2.71 -20.72
CA ARG A 161 12.29 -2.72 -22.16
C ARG A 161 11.48 -3.94 -22.59
N SER A 162 11.74 -5.12 -21.99
CA SER A 162 11.08 -6.38 -22.32
C SER A 162 9.83 -6.69 -21.50
N LYS A 163 9.52 -5.90 -20.46
CA LYS A 163 8.33 -6.02 -19.59
C LYS A 163 7.93 -7.48 -19.28
N LYS A 164 8.85 -8.27 -18.74
CA LYS A 164 8.60 -9.70 -18.47
C LYS A 164 7.65 -9.87 -17.29
N MET A 165 6.66 -10.73 -17.44
CA MET A 165 5.70 -11.12 -16.39
C MET A 165 5.81 -12.61 -16.09
N LYS A 166 5.81 -12.98 -14.81
CA LYS A 166 5.86 -14.38 -14.36
C LYS A 166 4.83 -14.60 -13.24
N LEU A 167 3.95 -15.57 -13.42
CA LEU A 167 3.01 -16.02 -12.37
C LEU A 167 3.79 -16.56 -11.15
N GLN A 168 3.36 -16.18 -9.96
CA GLN A 168 3.87 -16.68 -8.67
C GLN A 168 2.97 -17.81 -8.17
N SER A 169 3.55 -18.76 -7.43
CA SER A 169 2.83 -19.90 -6.85
C SER A 169 1.99 -19.54 -5.63
N GLN A 170 2.36 -18.47 -4.92
CA GLN A 170 1.64 -18.00 -3.73
C GLN A 170 0.94 -16.68 -4.04
N CYS A 171 -0.31 -16.58 -3.60
CA CYS A 171 -1.07 -15.34 -3.65
C CYS A 171 -0.85 -14.58 -2.35
N ALA A 172 -0.12 -13.46 -2.42
CA ALA A 172 0.15 -12.61 -1.27
C ALA A 172 -0.27 -11.18 -1.60
N VAL A 173 -1.07 -10.57 -0.74
CA VAL A 173 -1.50 -9.18 -0.94
C VAL A 173 -0.71 -8.26 0.00
N PRO A 174 -0.01 -7.24 -0.52
CA PRO A 174 0.90 -6.44 0.29
C PRO A 174 0.19 -5.43 1.19
N TYR A 175 -1.04 -5.02 0.84
CA TYR A 175 -1.76 -3.94 1.50
C TYR A 175 -3.26 -4.23 1.60
N GLN A 176 -3.89 -3.71 2.65
CA GLN A 176 -5.35 -3.69 2.84
C GLN A 176 -5.92 -2.35 2.40
N PHE A 177 -7.16 -2.33 1.88
CA PHE A 177 -7.84 -1.12 1.43
C PHE A 177 -9.29 -1.02 1.98
N PRO A 178 -9.48 -1.07 3.31
CA PRO A 178 -10.81 -0.97 3.91
C PRO A 178 -11.51 0.34 3.52
N GLU A 179 -10.76 1.43 3.32
CA GLU A 179 -11.29 2.72 2.87
C GLU A 179 -11.95 2.69 1.48
N ASN A 180 -11.66 1.65 0.69
CA ASN A 180 -12.26 1.41 -0.61
C ASN A 180 -13.23 0.21 -0.59
N GLY A 181 -13.61 -0.29 0.60
CA GLY A 181 -14.50 -1.46 0.73
C GLY A 181 -13.83 -2.77 0.30
N ILE A 182 -12.50 -2.88 0.42
CA ILE A 182 -11.74 -4.06 0.05
C ILE A 182 -11.07 -4.63 1.30
N ILE A 183 -11.69 -5.67 1.86
CA ILE A 183 -11.19 -6.37 3.04
C ILE A 183 -10.68 -7.75 2.61
N ILE A 184 -9.36 -7.93 2.62
CA ILE A 184 -8.74 -9.19 2.17
C ILE A 184 -8.73 -10.18 3.35
N LYS A 185 -9.29 -11.37 3.10
CA LYS A 185 -9.30 -12.49 4.04
C LYS A 185 -8.02 -13.31 4.00
#